data_AF-A0A386ZL02-F1
#
_entry.id   AF-A0A386ZL02-F1
#
_cell.length_a   1.000
_cell.length_b   1.000
_cell.length_c   1.000
_cell.angle_alpha   90.00
_cell.angle_beta   90.00
_cell.angle_gamma   90.00
#
_symmetry.space_group_name_H-M   'P 1'
#
loop_
_entity.id
_entity.type
_entity.pdbx_description
1 polymer ?
#
loop_
_entity_poly.entity_id
_entity_poly.type
_entity_poly.pdbx_seq_one_letter_code
_entity_poly.pdbx_strand_id
1 'polypeptide(L)'
;MAGDEGSDLVAGERRADLLRALSYVSTEDTPDGGYIVNGDLPPEVAPPFIRAIMRIEAELLLQDAELVTVEHGEPRTPEERRTDALIALLLRVDDRSHFS
;
A
#
# COMPACT_ATOMS: atom_id res chain seq x y z
N MET A 1 -16.32 12.78 19.28
CA MET A 1 -16.24 11.32 19.04
C MET A 1 -14.94 10.86 19.65
N ALA A 2 -15.01 10.05 20.71
CA ALA A 2 -13.86 9.66 21.50
C ALA A 2 -13.22 8.39 20.92
N GLY A 3 -11.89 8.43 20.82
CA GLY A 3 -11.03 7.35 20.39
C GLY A 3 -10.37 7.67 19.05
N ASP A 4 -9.19 8.29 19.08
CA ASP A 4 -7.99 7.70 18.49
C ASP A 4 -6.76 8.65 18.50
N GLU A 5 -6.34 9.15 19.67
CA GLU A 5 -5.08 9.90 19.78
C GLU A 5 -3.86 8.96 20.00
N GLY A 6 -3.96 7.68 19.61
CA GLY A 6 -2.88 6.73 19.91
C GLY A 6 -2.90 5.38 19.21
N SER A 7 -3.75 5.13 18.22
CA SER A 7 -3.65 3.90 17.43
C SER A 7 -2.68 4.08 16.26
N ASP A 8 -1.66 3.22 16.24
CA ASP A 8 -0.63 3.17 15.20
C ASP A 8 -1.23 2.59 13.91
N LEU A 9 -2.00 3.44 13.22
CA LEU A 9 -2.67 3.10 11.98
C LEU A 9 -1.84 3.54 10.78
N VAL A 10 -1.78 2.66 9.79
CA VAL A 10 -1.27 2.96 8.46
C VAL A 10 -2.39 2.64 7.48
N ALA A 11 -2.78 3.64 6.68
CA ALA A 11 -3.91 3.53 5.76
C ALA A 11 -5.16 2.91 6.44
N GLY A 12 -5.50 3.37 7.65
CA GLY A 12 -6.69 2.95 8.39
C GLY A 12 -6.64 1.54 9.03
N GLU A 13 -5.52 0.83 8.93
CA GLU A 13 -5.33 -0.51 9.52
C GLU A 13 -4.16 -0.49 10.51
N ARG A 14 -4.16 -1.38 11.50
CA ARG A 14 -3.08 -1.40 12.51
C ARG A 14 -1.75 -1.79 11.86
N ARG A 15 -0.68 -1.03 12.13
CA ARG A 15 0.68 -1.32 11.63
C ARG A 15 1.12 -2.75 11.95
N ALA A 16 0.82 -3.24 13.15
CA ALA A 16 1.16 -4.61 13.56
C ALA A 16 0.52 -5.69 12.66
N ASP A 17 -0.73 -5.48 12.23
CA ASP A 17 -1.42 -6.43 11.35
C ASP A 17 -0.84 -6.38 9.93
N LEU A 18 -0.44 -5.20 9.47
CA LEU A 18 0.22 -5.01 8.18
C LEU A 18 1.62 -5.62 8.15
N LEU A 19 2.42 -5.42 9.21
CA LEU A 19 3.73 -6.06 9.37
C LEU A 19 3.61 -7.59 9.38
N ARG A 20 2.58 -8.11 10.06
CA ARG A 20 2.29 -9.55 10.04
C ARG A 20 1.97 -10.03 8.64
N ALA A 21 1.12 -9.32 7.89
CA ALA A 21 0.82 -9.66 6.50
C ALA A 21 2.07 -9.64 5.61
N LEU A 22 2.94 -8.63 5.77
CA LEU A 22 4.18 -8.51 5.01
C LEU A 22 5.17 -9.66 5.26
N SER A 23 5.09 -10.36 6.39
CA SER A 23 5.91 -11.56 6.63
C SER A 23 5.56 -12.75 5.72
N TYR A 24 4.41 -12.70 5.05
CA TYR A 24 3.99 -13.70 4.04
C TYR A 24 4.27 -13.26 2.61
N VAL A 25 4.91 -12.09 2.43
CA VAL A 25 5.28 -11.55 1.13
C VAL A 25 6.74 -11.87 0.85
N SER A 26 7.01 -12.42 -0.32
CA SER A 26 8.35 -12.67 -0.84
C SER A 26 8.59 -11.92 -2.15
N THR A 27 9.86 -11.65 -2.44
CA THR A 27 10.28 -11.05 -3.71
C THR A 27 11.15 -12.03 -4.47
N GLU A 28 10.92 -12.14 -5.76
CA GLU A 28 11.76 -12.89 -6.70
C GLU A 28 12.39 -11.93 -7.70
N ASP A 29 13.71 -12.01 -7.86
CA ASP A 29 14.43 -11.22 -8.85
C ASP A 29 14.05 -11.67 -10.27
N THR A 30 13.82 -10.72 -11.17
CA THR A 30 13.67 -11.00 -12.60
C THR A 30 15.00 -10.78 -13.34
N PRO A 31 15.24 -11.50 -14.45
CA PRO A 31 16.45 -11.32 -15.27
C PRO A 31 16.66 -9.88 -15.78
N ASP A 32 15.58 -9.11 -15.85
CA ASP A 32 15.58 -7.73 -16.35
C ASP A 32 15.80 -6.69 -15.24
N GLY A 33 16.11 -7.12 -14.01
CA GLY A 33 16.37 -6.26 -12.86
C GLY A 33 15.10 -5.74 -12.16
N GLY A 34 13.95 -6.34 -12.46
CA GLY A 34 12.69 -6.12 -11.74
C GLY A 34 12.52 -7.09 -10.58
N TYR A 35 11.45 -6.90 -9.81
CA TYR A 35 11.05 -7.79 -8.72
C TYR A 35 9.61 -8.25 -8.94
N ILE A 36 9.37 -9.55 -8.79
CA ILE A 36 8.01 -10.11 -8.67
C ILE A 36 7.70 -10.19 -7.18
N VAL A 37 6.59 -9.56 -6.78
CA VAL A 37 6.10 -9.65 -5.40
C VAL A 37 5.06 -10.76 -5.32
N ASN A 38 5.37 -11.81 -4.57
CA ASN A 38 4.49 -12.94 -4.32
C ASN A 38 3.97 -12.86 -2.89
N GLY A 39 2.68 -13.14 -2.68
CA GLY A 39 2.08 -13.17 -1.34
C GLY A 39 1.05 -14.27 -1.23
N ASP A 40 1.30 -15.22 -0.33
CA ASP A 40 0.29 -16.21 0.09
C ASP A 40 -0.22 -15.83 1.47
N LEU A 41 -1.21 -14.94 1.48
CA LEU A 41 -1.75 -14.35 2.70
C LEU A 41 -2.82 -15.26 3.32
N PRO A 42 -2.63 -15.76 4.55
CA PRO A 42 -3.69 -16.45 5.28
C PRO A 42 -4.97 -15.60 5.41
N PRO A 43 -6.18 -16.21 5.42
CA PRO A 43 -7.46 -15.50 5.52
C PRO A 43 -7.56 -14.55 6.72
N GLU A 44 -6.84 -14.81 7.80
CA GLU A 44 -6.81 -13.97 9.00
C GLU A 44 -5.99 -12.69 8.85
N VAL A 45 -5.03 -12.63 7.91
CA VAL A 45 -4.15 -11.46 7.69
C VAL A 45 -4.44 -10.74 6.37
N ALA A 46 -5.05 -11.43 5.41
CA ALA A 46 -5.35 -10.87 4.10
C ALA A 46 -6.27 -9.63 4.15
N PRO A 47 -7.37 -9.59 4.95
CA PRO A 47 -8.32 -8.49 4.86
C PRO A 47 -7.76 -7.11 5.25
N PRO A 48 -7.02 -6.95 6.38
CA PRO A 48 -6.36 -5.68 6.69
C PRO A 48 -5.40 -5.25 5.57
N PHE A 49 -4.57 -6.16 5.09
CA PHE A 49 -3.59 -5.86 4.03
C PHE A 49 -4.26 -5.37 2.74
N ILE A 50 -5.26 -6.10 2.26
CA ILE A 50 -6.00 -5.75 1.04
C ILE A 50 -6.71 -4.41 1.21
N ARG A 51 -7.36 -4.15 2.36
CA ARG A 51 -8.02 -2.86 2.59
C ARG A 51 -7.04 -1.69 2.63
N ALA A 52 -5.86 -1.87 3.22
CA ALA A 52 -4.82 -0.84 3.22
C ALA A 52 -4.34 -0.53 1.79
N ILE A 53 -4.07 -1.56 0.98
CA ILE A 53 -3.72 -1.39 -0.44
C ILE A 53 -4.83 -0.66 -1.19
N MET A 54 -6.08 -1.12 -1.08
CA MET A 54 -7.22 -0.50 -1.75
C MET A 54 -7.42 0.97 -1.34
N ARG A 55 -7.18 1.31 -0.07
CA ARG A 55 -7.30 2.69 0.42
C ARG A 55 -6.21 3.58 -0.18
N ILE A 56 -4.97 3.10 -0.26
CA ILE A 56 -3.88 3.83 -0.90
C ILE A 56 -4.11 3.93 -2.41
N GLU A 57 -4.55 2.86 -3.09
CA GLU A 57 -4.94 2.90 -4.50
C GLU A 57 -6.01 3.98 -4.74
N ALA A 58 -7.00 4.11 -3.85
CA ALA A 58 -8.01 5.17 -3.95
C ALA A 58 -7.43 6.58 -3.75
N GLU A 59 -6.49 6.76 -2.81
CA GLU A 59 -5.77 8.04 -2.64
C GLU A 59 -5.01 8.41 -3.92
N LEU A 60 -4.29 7.46 -4.51
CA LEU A 60 -3.54 7.64 -5.75
C LEU A 60 -4.46 7.93 -6.94
N LEU A 61 -5.60 7.24 -7.03
CA LEU A 61 -6.60 7.49 -8.08
C LEU A 61 -7.18 8.90 -7.97
N LEU A 62 -7.44 9.39 -6.76
CA LEU A 62 -7.91 10.75 -6.54
C LEU A 62 -6.86 11.79 -6.96
N GLN A 63 -5.58 11.54 -6.66
CA GLN A 63 -4.47 12.39 -7.12
C GLN A 63 -4.33 12.36 -8.64
N ASP A 64 -4.44 11.18 -9.25
CA ASP A 64 -4.39 11.01 -10.72
C ASP A 64 -5.47 11.81 -11.42
N ALA A 65 -6.68 11.83 -10.84
CA ALA A 65 -7.82 12.54 -11.40
C ALA A 65 -7.55 14.05 -11.58
N GLU A 66 -6.69 14.65 -10.75
CA GLU A 66 -6.28 16.06 -10.87
C GLU A 66 -5.36 16.30 -12.09
N LEU A 67 -4.71 15.24 -12.58
CA LEU A 67 -3.76 15.30 -13.71
C LEU A 67 -4.40 14.88 -15.04
N VAL A 68 -5.61 14.35 -15.02
CA VAL A 68 -6.31 13.91 -16.23
C VAL A 68 -6.65 15.11 -17.11
N THR A 69 -6.16 15.07 -18.35
CA THR A 69 -6.49 16.05 -19.39
C THR A 69 -7.04 15.34 -20.63
N VAL A 70 -7.67 16.11 -21.52
CA VAL A 70 -8.18 15.60 -22.81
C VAL A 70 -7.06 14.95 -23.64
N GLU A 71 -5.83 15.45 -23.53
CA GLU A 71 -4.69 15.01 -24.34
C GLU A 71 -3.95 13.80 -23.77
N HIS A 72 -3.90 13.65 -22.45
CA HIS A 72 -3.01 12.68 -21.78
C HIS A 72 -3.75 11.53 -21.07
N GLY A 73 -5.06 11.62 -20.83
CA GLY A 73 -5.82 10.55 -20.17
C GLY A 73 -5.36 10.29 -18.73
N GLU A 74 -5.48 9.04 -18.25
CA GLU A 74 -4.96 8.64 -16.93
C GLU A 74 -3.42 8.60 -16.93
N PRO A 75 -2.75 9.17 -15.92
CA PRO A 75 -1.29 9.27 -15.87
C PRO A 75 -0.58 7.92 -15.61
N ARG A 76 -1.31 6.92 -15.10
CA ARG A 76 -0.82 5.57 -14.84
C ARG A 76 -1.93 4.53 -15.02
N THR A 77 -1.53 3.32 -15.38
CA THR A 77 -2.41 2.16 -15.48
C THR A 77 -2.84 1.67 -14.09
N PRO A 78 -3.92 0.85 -14.00
CA PRO A 78 -4.32 0.24 -12.74
C PRO A 78 -3.23 -0.62 -12.08
N GLU A 79 -2.40 -1.29 -12.89
CA GLU A 79 -1.31 -2.14 -12.40
C GLU A 79 -0.16 -1.29 -11.82
N GLU A 80 0.22 -0.21 -12.51
CA GLU A 80 1.19 0.77 -11.98
C GLU A 80 0.69 1.39 -10.68
N ARG A 81 -0.58 1.78 -10.60
CA ARG A 81 -1.19 2.33 -9.39
C ARG A 81 -1.16 1.34 -8.22
N ARG A 82 -1.40 0.05 -8.49
CA ARG A 82 -1.30 -1.00 -7.46
C ARG A 82 0.13 -1.19 -6.97
N THR A 83 1.10 -1.19 -7.88
CA THR A 83 2.52 -1.27 -7.55
C THR A 83 2.94 -0.08 -6.67
N ASP A 84 2.56 1.14 -7.07
CA ASP A 84 2.80 2.35 -6.28
C ASP A 84 2.13 2.29 -4.91
N ALA A 85 0.90 1.75 -4.83
CA ALA A 85 0.19 1.58 -3.57
C ALA A 85 0.91 0.63 -2.62
N LEU A 86 1.48 -0.47 -3.14
CA LEU A 86 2.31 -1.38 -2.36
C LEU A 86 3.58 -0.69 -1.85
N ILE A 87 4.31 0.02 -2.71
CA ILE A 87 5.52 0.76 -2.29
C ILE A 87 5.17 1.81 -1.24
N ALA A 88 4.11 2.59 -1.46
CA ALA A 88 3.63 3.57 -0.49
C ALA A 88 3.23 2.92 0.84
N LEU A 89 2.62 1.74 0.83
CA LEU A 89 2.32 0.99 2.05
C LEU A 89 3.61 0.62 2.79
N LEU A 90 4.60 0.07 2.09
CA LEU A 90 5.90 -0.31 2.68
C LEU A 90 6.59 0.90 3.31
N LEU A 91 6.63 2.03 2.60
CA LEU A 91 7.22 3.28 3.12
C LEU A 91 6.48 3.79 4.35
N ARG A 92 5.14 3.80 4.34
CA ARG A 92 4.34 4.25 5.50
C ARG A 92 4.47 3.31 6.70
N VAL A 93 4.65 2.01 6.46
CA VAL A 93 4.89 0.99 7.50
C VAL A 93 6.31 1.09 8.08
N ASP A 94 7.30 1.44 7.26
CA ASP A 94 8.69 1.62 7.70
C ASP A 94 8.93 2.99 8.35
N ASP A 95 8.16 4.02 8.00
CA ASP A 95 8.20 5.36 8.60
C ASP A 95 7.78 5.30 10.07
N ARG A 96 8.73 4.89 10.91
CA ARG A 96 8.73 5.10 12.33
C ARG A 96 9.07 6.56 12.50
N SER A 97 8.05 7.40 12.62
CA SER A 97 8.24 8.77 13.09
C SER A 97 9.16 8.72 14.31
N HIS A 98 10.32 9.35 14.19
CA HIS A 98 11.26 9.61 15.26
C HIS A 98 10.54 10.35 16.39
N PHE A 99 9.85 9.63 17.27
CA PHE A 99 9.43 10.15 18.56
C PHE A 99 10.54 9.79 19.55
N SER A 100 11.58 10.63 19.55
CA SER A 100 12.49 10.82 20.70
C SER A 100 11.96 11.93 21.59
#